data_AF-A0A0F9BE81-F1
#
_entry.id   AF-A0A0F9BE81-F1
#
_cell.length_a   1.000
_cell.length_b   1.000
_cell.length_c   1.000
_cell.angle_alpha   90.00
_cell.angle_beta   90.00
_cell.angle_gamma   90.00
#
_symmetry.space_group_name_H-M   'P 1'
#
loop_
_entity.id
_entity.type
_entity.pdbx_description
1 polymer ?
#
loop_
_entity_poly.entity_id
_entity_poly.type
_entity_poly.pdbx_seq_one_letter_code
_entity_poly.pdbx_strand_id
1 'polypeptide(L)'
;MALEDFNTYTEVDPNSRITVATRRVTWTALTENEDAYVYKDKGVNFFDGDFVHLFTVRTSAVSATTRNGYWALTNTLDDLVGTDTADGSYLALRFEFTDPLLSLRLNEVDSGDFRESSNITISLNTTYYLKVYRDESVGSFGTLYLAIYTDAARTTLLSSVVSLALNTSKKDFRYIHAVITYNNGANDFATGFSENMELFSSLTTALKVRTEPSTAITTTSATGNGVIADLGLS
;
A
#
# COMPACT_ATOMS: atom_id res chain seq x y z
N MET A 1 -6.96 -12.83 -8.75
CA MET A 1 -6.46 -11.84 -7.76
C MET A 1 -7.58 -10.84 -7.54
N ALA A 2 -7.81 -10.42 -6.30
CA ALA A 2 -9.00 -9.65 -5.97
C ALA A 2 -8.60 -8.34 -5.28
N LEU A 3 -9.12 -7.24 -5.81
CA LEU A 3 -9.13 -5.95 -5.12
C LEU A 3 -9.84 -6.12 -3.77
N GLU A 4 -9.37 -5.43 -2.73
CA GLU A 4 -10.04 -5.32 -1.44
C GLU A 4 -11.37 -4.56 -1.59
N ASP A 5 -12.40 -4.97 -0.85
CA ASP A 5 -13.68 -4.25 -0.74
C ASP A 5 -13.70 -3.44 0.56
N PHE A 6 -13.53 -2.12 0.44
CA PHE A 6 -13.48 -1.23 1.59
C PHE A 6 -14.83 -1.07 2.29
N ASN A 7 -15.96 -1.44 1.69
CA ASN A 7 -17.23 -1.48 2.44
C ASN A 7 -17.20 -2.52 3.58
N THR A 8 -16.22 -3.42 3.56
CA THR A 8 -16.01 -4.40 4.63
C THR A 8 -15.02 -3.91 5.69
N TYR A 9 -14.38 -2.76 5.48
CA TYR A 9 -13.47 -2.14 6.43
C TYR A 9 -14.27 -1.41 7.50
N THR A 10 -13.67 -1.23 8.68
CA THR A 10 -14.21 -0.42 9.75
C THR A 10 -13.64 0.99 9.64
N GLU A 11 -14.51 1.98 9.76
CA GLU A 11 -14.17 3.38 9.75
C GLU A 11 -14.23 3.93 11.19
N VAL A 12 -13.17 4.63 11.59
CA VAL A 12 -13.14 5.52 12.75
C VAL A 12 -12.93 6.91 12.18
N ASP A 13 -13.92 7.78 12.31
CA ASP A 13 -13.89 9.13 11.74
C ASP A 13 -14.79 10.08 12.55
N PRO A 14 -14.28 10.60 13.68
CA PRO A 14 -15.08 11.40 14.62
C PRO A 14 -15.62 12.70 14.01
N ASN A 15 -15.03 13.19 12.91
CA ASN A 15 -15.38 14.46 12.27
C ASN A 15 -15.99 14.30 10.87
N SER A 16 -16.31 13.07 10.44
CA SER A 16 -16.96 12.80 9.14
C SER A 16 -16.19 13.36 7.93
N ARG A 17 -14.87 13.21 7.95
CA ARG A 17 -13.95 13.67 6.90
C ARG A 17 -13.55 12.58 5.91
N ILE A 18 -13.87 11.33 6.21
CA ILE A 18 -13.59 10.15 5.41
C ILE A 18 -14.89 9.69 4.74
N THR A 19 -14.77 9.20 3.52
CA THR A 19 -15.86 8.56 2.79
C THR A 19 -15.34 7.27 2.21
N VAL A 20 -15.94 6.16 2.65
CA VAL A 20 -15.63 4.82 2.18
C VAL A 20 -16.56 4.42 1.05
N ALA A 21 -15.98 3.96 -0.05
CA ALA A 21 -16.66 3.28 -1.14
C ALA A 21 -15.92 1.97 -1.45
N THR A 22 -16.57 1.03 -2.16
CA THR A 22 -16.06 -0.32 -2.43
C THR A 22 -14.57 -0.38 -2.77
N ARG A 23 -14.08 0.55 -3.60
CA ARG A 23 -12.69 0.54 -4.09
C ARG A 23 -11.89 1.78 -3.75
N ARG A 24 -12.48 2.74 -3.05
CA ARG A 24 -11.83 4.02 -2.75
C ARG A 24 -12.16 4.49 -1.34
N VAL A 25 -11.14 4.91 -0.62
CA VAL A 25 -11.27 5.72 0.59
C VAL A 25 -10.87 7.13 0.23
N THR A 26 -11.79 8.08 0.38
CA THR A 26 -11.55 9.50 0.12
C THR A 26 -11.56 10.24 1.45
N TRP A 27 -10.68 11.22 1.63
CA TRP A 27 -10.73 12.11 2.78
C TRP A 27 -10.67 13.57 2.34
N THR A 28 -11.39 14.42 3.07
CA THR A 28 -11.52 15.84 2.79
C THR A 28 -11.17 16.65 4.03
N ALA A 29 -10.09 17.44 3.93
CA ALA A 29 -9.58 18.24 5.02
C ALA A 29 -9.35 17.45 6.32
N LEU A 30 -8.86 16.21 6.20
CA LEU A 30 -8.45 15.35 7.31
C LEU A 30 -7.27 15.99 8.03
N THR A 31 -7.38 16.22 9.34
CA THR A 31 -6.37 16.95 10.14
C THR A 31 -5.49 16.04 10.96
N GLU A 32 -4.33 16.54 11.38
CA GLU A 32 -3.47 15.90 12.39
C GLU A 32 -3.95 16.12 13.84
N ASN A 33 -5.24 16.34 14.09
CA ASN A 33 -5.84 16.52 15.42
C ASN A 33 -7.13 15.70 15.55
N GLU A 34 -7.12 14.52 14.97
CA GLU A 34 -8.21 13.56 15.10
C GLU A 34 -7.66 12.15 15.01
N ASP A 35 -8.26 11.28 15.80
CA ASP A 35 -8.08 9.84 15.69
C ASP A 35 -9.02 9.33 14.58
N ALA A 36 -8.50 9.21 13.35
CA ALA A 36 -9.29 8.82 12.20
C ALA A 36 -8.53 7.88 11.25
N TYR A 37 -9.17 6.76 10.91
CA TYR A 37 -8.60 5.73 10.04
C TYR A 37 -9.66 4.80 9.48
N VAL A 38 -9.32 4.11 8.39
CA VAL A 38 -10.13 3.04 7.80
C VAL A 38 -9.31 1.77 7.78
N TYR A 39 -9.74 0.76 8.50
CA TYR A 39 -8.95 -0.44 8.74
C TYR A 39 -9.71 -1.74 8.50
N LYS A 40 -8.95 -2.81 8.29
CA LYS A 40 -9.46 -4.18 8.29
C LYS A 40 -8.63 -5.04 9.21
N ASP A 41 -9.30 -5.77 10.09
CA ASP A 41 -8.72 -6.89 10.81
C ASP A 41 -8.59 -8.10 9.88
N LYS A 42 -7.35 -8.52 9.63
CA LYS A 42 -7.04 -9.69 8.80
C LYS A 42 -6.72 -10.93 9.65
N GLY A 43 -6.77 -10.81 10.98
CA GLY A 43 -6.39 -11.84 11.93
C GLY A 43 -4.96 -11.69 12.42
N VAL A 44 -4.68 -12.26 13.59
CA VAL A 44 -3.34 -12.24 14.23
C VAL A 44 -2.30 -12.81 13.27
N ASN A 45 -1.19 -12.09 13.10
CA ASN A 45 -0.07 -12.47 12.24
C ASN A 45 -0.46 -12.74 10.77
N PHE A 46 -1.48 -12.07 10.26
CA PHE A 46 -1.89 -12.26 8.86
C PHE A 46 -0.78 -11.89 7.87
N PHE A 47 -0.06 -10.81 8.17
CA PHE A 47 1.10 -10.38 7.39
C PHE A 47 2.37 -11.06 7.92
N ASP A 48 2.42 -12.39 7.87
CA ASP A 48 3.59 -13.23 8.15
C ASP A 48 4.29 -13.62 6.84
N GLY A 49 5.59 -13.33 6.73
CA GLY A 49 6.37 -13.62 5.53
C GLY A 49 6.41 -12.48 4.51
N ASP A 50 6.81 -12.84 3.30
CA ASP A 50 6.85 -11.91 2.18
C ASP A 50 5.45 -11.44 1.79
N PHE A 51 5.34 -10.16 1.44
CA PHE A 51 4.10 -9.62 0.86
C PHE A 51 4.36 -8.58 -0.21
N VAL A 52 3.36 -8.38 -1.06
CA VAL A 52 3.26 -7.25 -2.00
C VAL A 52 1.89 -6.64 -1.84
N HIS A 53 1.81 -5.34 -1.66
CA HIS A 53 0.57 -4.56 -1.67
C HIS A 53 0.63 -3.54 -2.81
N LEU A 54 -0.42 -3.53 -3.62
CA LEU A 54 -0.58 -2.57 -4.71
C LEU A 54 -1.76 -1.66 -4.39
N PHE A 55 -1.63 -0.36 -4.62
CA PHE A 55 -2.74 0.58 -4.47
C PHE A 55 -2.43 1.86 -5.25
N THR A 56 -3.39 2.76 -5.32
CA THR A 56 -3.29 4.06 -6.01
C THR A 56 -3.55 5.17 -5.00
N VAL A 57 -2.82 6.28 -5.10
CA VAL A 57 -2.98 7.44 -4.20
C VAL A 57 -3.01 8.76 -4.95
N ARG A 58 -3.61 9.77 -4.33
CA ARG A 58 -3.53 11.17 -4.73
C ARG A 58 -3.75 12.08 -3.52
N THR A 59 -2.92 13.11 -3.36
CA THR A 59 -3.24 14.28 -2.52
C THR A 59 -3.57 15.46 -3.43
N SER A 60 -4.71 16.10 -3.21
CA SER A 60 -5.18 17.24 -3.99
C SER A 60 -4.99 18.58 -3.29
N ALA A 61 -4.99 18.60 -1.97
CA ALA A 61 -4.74 19.79 -1.15
C ALA A 61 -4.09 19.39 0.18
N VAL A 62 -3.25 20.26 0.72
CA VAL A 62 -2.54 20.03 1.98
C VAL A 62 -2.15 21.38 2.62
N SER A 63 -2.13 21.46 3.96
CA SER A 63 -1.57 22.60 4.70
C SER A 63 -0.04 22.64 4.58
N ALA A 64 0.59 23.75 4.98
CA ALA A 64 2.03 23.99 4.80
C ALA A 64 2.95 22.99 5.52
N THR A 65 2.46 22.37 6.59
CA THR A 65 3.12 21.30 7.34
C THR A 65 2.10 20.21 7.60
N THR A 66 2.19 19.05 6.97
CA THR A 66 1.21 17.98 7.22
C THR A 66 1.82 16.60 7.12
N ARG A 67 1.45 15.69 8.03
CA ARG A 67 1.76 14.26 7.94
C ARG A 67 0.51 13.43 8.11
N ASN A 68 0.32 12.40 7.31
CA ASN A 68 -0.66 11.32 7.55
C ASN A 68 -0.20 10.06 6.80
N GLY A 69 -0.89 8.93 6.99
CA GLY A 69 -0.61 7.66 6.32
C GLY A 69 -1.61 7.33 5.22
N TYR A 70 -1.11 6.89 4.06
CA TYR A 70 -1.94 6.27 3.00
C TYR A 70 -2.18 4.79 3.24
N TRP A 71 -1.30 4.16 4.01
CA TRP A 71 -1.27 2.74 4.25
C TRP A 71 -0.50 2.49 5.53
N ALA A 72 -0.99 1.57 6.35
CA ALA A 72 -0.24 1.09 7.51
C ALA A 72 -0.61 -0.35 7.84
N LEU A 73 0.33 -1.06 8.44
CA LEU A 73 0.13 -2.33 9.13
C LEU A 73 0.38 -2.11 10.61
N THR A 74 -0.54 -2.57 11.45
CA THR A 74 -0.50 -2.34 12.91
C THR A 74 -0.97 -3.58 13.67
N ASN A 75 -0.59 -3.67 14.95
CA ASN A 75 -1.11 -4.70 15.88
C ASN A 75 -2.04 -4.12 16.95
N THR A 76 -2.06 -2.79 17.07
CA THR A 76 -2.94 -2.01 17.92
C THR A 76 -3.74 -1.04 17.03
N LEU A 77 -4.98 -0.75 17.43
CA LEU A 77 -5.80 0.25 16.74
C LEU A 77 -5.63 1.57 17.46
N ASP A 78 -4.99 2.50 16.77
CA ASP A 78 -4.77 3.89 17.19
C ASP A 78 -4.29 4.66 15.94
N ASP A 79 -4.17 5.97 16.07
CA ASP A 79 -3.44 6.79 15.09
C ASP A 79 -1.92 6.54 15.17
N LEU A 80 -1.14 7.17 14.27
CA LEU A 80 0.31 6.95 14.24
C LEU A 80 1.02 7.46 15.51
N VAL A 81 0.69 8.65 16.02
CA VAL A 81 1.29 9.21 17.24
C VAL A 81 0.82 8.45 18.48
N GLY A 82 -0.46 8.09 18.57
CA GLY A 82 -0.98 7.25 19.63
C GLY A 82 -0.24 5.92 19.71
N THR A 83 -0.05 5.26 18.55
CA THR A 83 0.75 4.03 18.47
C THR A 83 2.20 4.25 18.91
N ASP A 84 2.84 5.35 18.49
CA ASP A 84 4.23 5.67 18.87
C ASP A 84 4.38 5.85 20.39
N THR A 85 3.47 6.63 20.98
CA THR A 85 3.52 6.99 22.41
C THR A 85 3.16 5.84 23.34
N ALA A 86 2.45 4.83 22.83
CA ALA A 86 2.11 3.61 23.55
C ALA A 86 3.17 2.50 23.43
N ASP A 87 4.38 2.81 22.91
CA ASP A 87 5.41 1.83 22.56
C ASP A 87 4.86 0.73 21.64
N GLY A 88 3.98 1.12 20.71
CA GLY A 88 3.34 0.22 19.76
C GLY A 88 4.28 -0.19 18.63
N SER A 89 3.71 -0.76 17.57
CA SER A 89 4.49 -1.10 16.38
C SER A 89 3.68 -0.96 15.11
N TYR A 90 4.30 -0.43 14.07
CA TYR A 90 3.72 -0.35 12.74
C TYR A 90 4.74 -0.37 11.61
N LEU A 91 4.25 -0.73 10.43
CA LEU A 91 4.86 -0.35 9.16
C LEU A 91 3.91 0.61 8.46
N ALA A 92 4.39 1.75 7.99
CA ALA A 92 3.52 2.74 7.35
C ALA A 92 4.13 3.34 6.10
N LEU A 93 3.25 3.78 5.19
CA LEU A 93 3.58 4.71 4.12
C LEU A 93 3.03 6.07 4.52
N ARG A 94 3.91 6.93 5.01
CA ARG A 94 3.58 8.30 5.38
C ARG A 94 3.72 9.20 4.16
N PHE A 95 2.76 10.10 3.98
CA PHE A 95 2.98 11.31 3.20
C PHE A 95 3.27 12.47 4.13
N GLU A 96 4.20 13.32 3.71
CA GLU A 96 4.61 14.50 4.46
C GLU A 96 4.73 15.69 3.51
N PHE A 97 4.11 16.80 3.90
CA PHE A 97 4.28 18.07 3.25
C PHE A 97 5.05 19.01 4.16
N THR A 98 6.12 19.59 3.63
CA THR A 98 6.78 20.77 4.17
C THR A 98 6.96 21.71 3.00
N ASP A 99 6.14 22.76 2.94
CA ASP A 99 6.01 23.64 1.77
C ASP A 99 7.37 24.00 1.15
N PRO A 100 7.59 23.74 -0.15
CA PRO A 100 6.66 23.24 -1.18
C PRO A 100 6.72 21.74 -1.48
N LEU A 101 7.35 20.95 -0.62
CA LEU A 101 7.68 19.56 -0.92
C LEU A 101 6.66 18.59 -0.30
N LEU A 102 5.84 17.97 -1.16
CA LEU A 102 5.09 16.76 -0.81
C LEU A 102 5.96 15.54 -1.08
N SER A 103 6.07 14.65 -0.11
CA SER A 103 6.91 13.46 -0.21
C SER A 103 6.27 12.23 0.40
N LEU A 104 6.64 11.05 -0.10
CA LEU A 104 6.28 9.75 0.47
C LEU A 104 7.53 9.09 1.05
N ARG A 105 7.37 8.38 2.17
CA ARG A 105 8.43 7.56 2.77
C ARG A 105 7.85 6.36 3.52
N LEU A 106 8.66 5.32 3.66
CA LEU A 106 8.35 4.19 4.52
C LEU A 106 8.74 4.54 5.96
N ASN A 107 7.92 4.13 6.92
CA ASN A 107 8.22 4.19 8.34
C ASN A 107 8.11 2.82 8.97
N GLU A 108 9.00 2.55 9.92
CA GLU A 108 8.93 1.45 10.88
C GLU A 108 8.90 2.08 12.27
N VAL A 109 7.97 1.61 13.09
CA VAL A 109 8.03 1.75 14.53
C VAL A 109 7.98 0.36 15.13
N ASP A 110 8.91 0.07 16.02
CA ASP A 110 8.90 -1.15 16.82
C ASP A 110 9.21 -0.80 18.27
N SER A 111 8.20 -0.98 19.11
CA SER A 111 8.29 -0.73 20.55
C SER A 111 8.78 0.70 20.84
N GLY A 112 8.28 1.67 20.06
CA GLY A 112 8.67 3.08 20.14
C GLY A 112 9.95 3.48 19.38
N ASP A 113 10.75 2.54 18.84
CA ASP A 113 11.94 2.88 18.01
C ASP A 113 11.51 3.27 16.59
N PHE A 114 11.62 4.56 16.26
CA PHE A 114 11.20 5.11 14.97
C PHE A 114 12.32 5.09 13.93
N ARG A 115 12.01 4.59 12.74
CA ARG A 115 12.88 4.62 11.56
C ARG A 115 12.14 4.98 10.29
N GLU A 116 12.88 5.52 9.33
CA GLU A 116 12.33 5.92 8.04
C GLU A 116 13.28 5.67 6.87
N SER A 117 12.70 5.44 5.69
CA SER A 117 13.44 5.43 4.43
C SER A 117 13.78 6.85 3.98
N SER A 118 14.58 6.96 2.91
CA SER A 118 14.65 8.20 2.14
C SER A 118 13.27 8.58 1.56
N ASN A 119 13.09 9.87 1.29
CA ASN A 119 11.86 10.41 0.74
C ASN A 119 11.81 10.31 -0.79
N ILE A 120 10.60 10.21 -1.34
CA ILE A 120 10.33 10.41 -2.77
C ILE A 120 9.38 11.59 -2.90
N THR A 121 9.82 12.66 -3.54
CA THR A 121 8.98 13.83 -3.83
C THR A 121 7.92 13.48 -4.85
N ILE A 122 6.68 13.86 -4.56
CA ILE A 122 5.52 13.72 -5.45
C ILE A 122 4.85 15.09 -5.63
N SER A 123 4.01 15.21 -6.65
CA SER A 123 3.27 16.45 -6.90
C SER A 123 1.85 16.37 -6.36
N LEU A 124 1.34 17.50 -5.87
CA LEU A 124 -0.10 17.67 -5.63
C LEU A 124 -0.88 17.43 -6.93
N ASN A 125 -2.14 17.02 -6.77
CA ASN A 125 -3.08 16.79 -7.87
C ASN A 125 -2.61 15.78 -8.92
N THR A 126 -1.66 14.92 -8.56
CA THR A 126 -1.15 13.85 -9.42
C THR A 126 -1.48 12.50 -8.82
N THR A 127 -2.00 11.60 -9.63
CA THR A 127 -2.31 10.22 -9.22
C THR A 127 -1.06 9.36 -9.42
N TYR A 128 -0.69 8.61 -8.38
CA TYR A 128 0.43 7.68 -8.41
C TYR A 128 -0.04 6.26 -8.10
N TYR A 129 0.65 5.29 -8.68
CA TYR A 129 0.37 3.86 -8.50
C TYR A 129 1.53 3.25 -7.74
N LEU A 130 1.24 2.63 -6.61
CA LEU A 130 2.25 2.22 -5.64
C LEU A 130 2.36 0.70 -5.60
N LYS A 131 3.57 0.26 -5.23
CA LYS A 131 3.89 -1.10 -4.81
C LYS A 131 4.72 -1.01 -3.54
N VAL A 132 4.13 -1.46 -2.42
CA VAL A 132 4.82 -1.67 -1.14
C VAL A 132 5.06 -3.16 -0.99
N TYR A 133 6.27 -3.60 -0.66
CA TYR A 133 6.54 -5.02 -0.49
C TYR A 133 7.60 -5.30 0.56
N ARG A 134 7.46 -6.42 1.26
CA ARG A 134 8.44 -6.93 2.22
C ARG A 134 9.12 -8.16 1.65
N ASP A 135 10.45 -8.16 1.68
CA ASP A 135 11.30 -9.32 1.39
C ASP A 135 12.02 -9.73 2.68
N GLU A 136 11.62 -10.86 3.27
CA GLU A 136 12.22 -11.37 4.51
C GLU A 136 13.60 -12.01 4.31
N SER A 137 13.99 -12.26 3.06
CA SER A 137 15.31 -12.81 2.75
C SER A 137 16.43 -11.76 2.74
N VAL A 138 16.08 -10.46 2.78
CA VAL A 138 17.03 -9.35 2.75
C VAL A 138 17.01 -8.58 4.07
N GLY A 139 18.17 -8.43 4.71
CA GLY A 139 18.29 -7.81 6.03
C GLY A 139 18.09 -8.82 7.17
N SER A 140 18.26 -8.38 8.42
CA SER A 140 18.16 -9.29 9.58
C SER A 140 16.72 -9.66 9.93
N PHE A 141 15.77 -8.76 9.67
CA PHE A 141 14.35 -8.93 9.98
C PHE A 141 13.46 -8.69 8.75
N GLY A 142 14.05 -8.78 7.56
CA GLY A 142 13.44 -8.38 6.30
C GLY A 142 13.67 -6.91 5.93
N THR A 143 13.32 -6.57 4.70
CA THR A 143 13.42 -5.22 4.15
C THR A 143 12.10 -4.84 3.51
N LEU A 144 11.59 -3.66 3.84
CA LEU A 144 10.42 -3.06 3.23
C LEU A 144 10.84 -2.17 2.06
N TYR A 145 10.09 -2.21 0.96
CA TYR A 145 10.39 -1.49 -0.26
C TYR A 145 9.18 -0.71 -0.75
N LEU A 146 9.45 0.43 -1.40
CA LEU A 146 8.46 1.29 -2.04
C LEU A 146 8.88 1.60 -3.46
N ALA A 147 8.04 1.21 -4.40
CA ALA A 147 8.10 1.63 -5.79
C ALA A 147 6.87 2.49 -6.12
N ILE A 148 7.11 3.65 -6.74
CA ILE A 148 6.06 4.59 -7.15
C ILE A 148 6.09 4.71 -8.67
N TYR A 149 4.95 4.55 -9.29
CA TYR A 149 4.77 4.57 -10.74
C TYR A 149 3.85 5.71 -11.18
N THR A 150 4.09 6.22 -12.38
CA THR A 150 3.27 7.28 -13.00
C THR A 150 2.13 6.75 -13.88
N ASP A 151 2.08 5.44 -14.12
CA ASP A 151 1.07 4.77 -14.93
C ASP A 151 0.41 3.59 -14.19
N ALA A 152 -0.86 3.33 -14.53
CA ALA A 152 -1.67 2.29 -13.89
C ALA A 152 -1.14 0.87 -14.10
N ALA A 153 -0.42 0.65 -15.20
CA ALA A 153 0.21 -0.63 -15.49
C ALA A 153 1.49 -0.86 -14.66
N ARG A 154 1.93 0.14 -13.88
CA ARG A 154 3.13 0.11 -13.04
C ARG A 154 4.39 -0.24 -13.84
N THR A 155 4.57 0.45 -14.97
CA THR A 155 5.69 0.23 -15.91
C THR A 155 6.75 1.33 -15.87
N THR A 156 6.35 2.54 -15.52
CA THR A 156 7.20 3.74 -15.47
C THR A 156 7.41 4.17 -14.03
N LEU A 157 8.58 3.89 -13.48
CA LEU A 157 8.97 4.36 -12.16
C LEU A 157 9.10 5.90 -12.16
N LEU A 158 8.55 6.53 -11.13
CA LEU A 158 8.75 7.96 -10.86
C LEU A 158 10.20 8.26 -10.48
N SER A 159 10.77 7.41 -9.63
CA SER A 159 12.12 7.51 -9.09
C SER A 159 12.65 6.11 -8.74
N SER A 160 13.91 6.02 -8.32
CA SER A 160 14.49 4.79 -7.77
C SER A 160 13.64 4.24 -6.62
N VAL A 161 13.55 2.91 -6.56
CA VAL A 161 12.92 2.20 -5.44
C VAL A 161 13.64 2.57 -4.16
N VAL A 162 12.89 2.95 -3.12
CA VAL A 162 13.44 3.18 -1.78
C VAL A 162 13.19 1.96 -0.91
N SER A 163 14.05 1.76 0.09
CA SER A 163 13.98 0.61 1.00
C SER A 163 14.23 1.04 2.44
N LEU A 164 13.72 0.24 3.36
CA LEU A 164 13.90 0.36 4.80
C LEU A 164 14.20 -1.03 5.36
N ALA A 165 15.44 -1.23 5.83
CA ALA A 165 15.82 -2.46 6.52
C ALA A 165 15.18 -2.48 7.92
N LEU A 166 14.38 -3.51 8.20
CA LEU A 166 13.69 -3.67 9.48
C LEU A 166 14.69 -4.06 10.55
N ASN A 167 14.64 -3.43 11.73
CA ASN A 167 15.84 -3.33 12.57
C ASN A 167 15.81 -4.02 13.94
N THR A 168 14.67 -4.14 14.59
CA THR A 168 14.63 -4.53 16.02
C THR A 168 14.05 -5.92 16.25
N SER A 169 12.99 -6.29 15.53
CA SER A 169 12.43 -7.65 15.55
C SER A 169 11.55 -7.93 14.35
N LYS A 170 11.38 -9.20 13.97
CA LYS A 170 10.33 -9.59 13.03
C LYS A 170 8.98 -9.33 13.69
N LYS A 171 8.16 -8.49 13.07
CA LYS A 171 6.76 -8.28 13.44
C LYS A 171 5.86 -8.75 12.32
N ASP A 172 4.86 -9.52 12.69
CA ASP A 172 3.74 -9.85 11.83
C ASP A 172 2.53 -9.07 12.33
N PHE A 173 1.79 -8.50 11.39
CA PHE A 173 0.75 -7.53 11.68
C PHE A 173 -0.64 -8.12 11.50
N ARG A 174 -1.61 -7.52 12.20
CA ARG A 174 -3.02 -7.94 12.17
C ARG A 174 -3.89 -7.04 11.33
N TYR A 175 -3.73 -5.73 11.48
CA TYR A 175 -4.60 -4.75 10.84
C TYR A 175 -3.91 -4.14 9.63
N ILE A 176 -4.69 -3.84 8.59
CA ILE A 176 -4.28 -3.01 7.46
C ILE A 176 -5.15 -1.78 7.39
N HIS A 177 -4.52 -0.63 7.18
CA HIS A 177 -5.17 0.67 7.05
C HIS A 177 -5.14 1.16 5.60
N ALA A 178 -6.26 1.68 5.11
CA ALA A 178 -6.36 2.36 3.81
C ALA A 178 -6.16 3.88 3.91
N VAL A 179 -6.27 4.42 5.12
CA VAL A 179 -5.87 5.78 5.52
C VAL A 179 -5.73 5.77 7.04
N ILE A 180 -4.80 6.56 7.57
CA ILE A 180 -4.59 6.72 9.01
C ILE A 180 -4.05 8.12 9.31
N THR A 181 -4.56 8.78 10.34
CA THR A 181 -4.08 10.10 10.75
C THR A 181 -2.76 10.03 11.51
N TYR A 182 -2.03 11.15 11.51
CA TYR A 182 -0.86 11.31 12.39
C TYR A 182 -1.23 11.74 13.81
N ASN A 183 -2.27 12.58 13.97
CA ASN A 183 -2.83 13.02 15.26
C ASN A 183 -1.82 13.57 16.30
N ASN A 184 -1.00 14.57 15.93
CA ASN A 184 -0.13 15.27 16.89
C ASN A 184 -0.77 16.51 17.54
N GLY A 185 -2.09 16.68 17.41
CA GLY A 185 -2.83 17.83 17.91
C GLY A 185 -2.80 19.06 16.99
N ALA A 186 -2.23 18.97 15.79
CA ALA A 186 -2.20 20.08 14.83
C ALA A 186 -3.44 20.10 13.91
N ASN A 187 -3.93 21.29 13.56
CA ASN A 187 -5.09 21.44 12.66
C ASN A 187 -4.69 21.49 11.17
N ASP A 188 -3.45 21.15 10.85
CA ASP A 188 -2.99 21.02 9.48
C ASP A 188 -3.71 19.87 8.79
N PHE A 189 -4.12 20.08 7.54
CA PHE A 189 -5.02 19.16 6.86
C PHE A 189 -4.45 18.61 5.55
N ALA A 190 -5.03 17.50 5.10
CA ALA A 190 -4.88 16.99 3.75
C ALA A 190 -6.22 16.56 3.14
N THR A 191 -6.30 16.60 1.82
CA THR A 191 -7.41 16.07 1.03
C THR A 191 -6.85 15.14 -0.04
N GLY A 192 -7.45 13.97 -0.21
CA GLY A 192 -6.93 12.96 -1.12
C GLY A 192 -7.75 11.69 -1.16
N PHE A 193 -7.17 10.66 -1.77
CA PHE A 193 -7.73 9.31 -1.75
C PHE A 193 -6.64 8.24 -1.80
N SER A 194 -7.01 7.05 -1.34
CA SER A 194 -6.37 5.78 -1.66
C SER A 194 -7.41 4.87 -2.31
N GLU A 195 -7.00 4.09 -3.30
CA GLU A 195 -7.93 3.21 -4.02
C GLU A 195 -7.27 1.96 -4.59
N ASN A 196 -8.12 1.02 -4.99
CA ASN A 196 -7.75 -0.18 -5.73
C ASN A 196 -6.64 -0.99 -5.04
N MET A 197 -6.80 -1.23 -3.74
CA MET A 197 -5.83 -2.00 -2.96
C MET A 197 -5.91 -3.49 -3.29
N GLU A 198 -4.77 -4.11 -3.56
CA GLU A 198 -4.60 -5.56 -3.75
C GLU A 198 -3.51 -6.08 -2.82
N LEU A 199 -3.77 -7.21 -2.16
CA LEU A 199 -2.86 -7.83 -1.20
C LEU A 199 -2.36 -9.19 -1.70
N PHE A 200 -1.05 -9.38 -1.71
CA PHE A 200 -0.38 -10.61 -2.13
C PHE A 200 0.52 -11.11 -1.00
N SER A 201 0.42 -12.41 -0.67
CA SER A 201 1.24 -13.06 0.36
C SER A 201 2.53 -13.69 -0.20
N SER A 202 3.06 -13.16 -1.30
CA SER A 202 4.35 -13.61 -1.86
C SER A 202 4.93 -12.58 -2.83
N LEU A 203 6.26 -12.59 -3.01
CA LEU A 203 6.96 -11.74 -3.97
C LEU A 203 6.75 -12.15 -5.44
N THR A 204 6.16 -13.32 -5.71
CA THR A 204 6.09 -13.91 -7.06
C THR A 204 5.13 -13.22 -8.03
N THR A 205 4.58 -12.06 -7.69
CA THR A 205 3.80 -11.23 -8.61
C THR A 205 4.68 -10.49 -9.62
N ALA A 206 5.21 -11.25 -10.57
CA ALA A 206 5.20 -10.90 -11.99
C ALA A 206 4.31 -11.95 -12.67
N LEU A 207 3.42 -11.52 -13.58
CA LEU A 207 2.55 -12.36 -14.40
C LEU A 207 3.10 -13.77 -14.64
N LYS A 208 2.41 -14.83 -14.16
CA LYS A 208 2.63 -16.17 -14.70
C LYS A 208 2.02 -16.22 -16.10
N VAL A 209 2.78 -15.80 -17.11
CA VAL A 209 2.60 -16.37 -18.45
C VAL A 209 3.11 -17.80 -18.33
N ARG A 210 2.19 -18.76 -18.23
CA ARG A 210 2.55 -20.17 -18.36
C ARG A 210 2.77 -20.42 -19.84
N THR A 211 4.03 -20.44 -20.26
CA THR A 211 4.38 -20.97 -21.58
C THR A 211 4.18 -22.48 -21.50
N GLU A 212 3.03 -22.95 -21.96
CA GLU A 212 2.85 -24.38 -22.21
C GLU A 212 3.66 -24.75 -23.45
N PRO A 213 4.43 -25.85 -23.44
CA PRO A 213 4.93 -26.40 -24.69
C PRO A 213 3.73 -26.78 -25.57
N SER A 214 3.86 -26.67 -26.89
CA SER A 214 2.79 -27.05 -27.84
C SER A 214 2.31 -28.51 -27.66
N THR A 215 3.13 -29.35 -27.01
CA THR A 215 2.85 -30.73 -26.65
C THR A 215 1.88 -30.90 -25.46
N ALA A 216 1.58 -29.85 -24.70
CA ALA A 216 0.62 -29.88 -23.58
C ALA A 216 -0.83 -29.65 -24.03
N ILE A 217 -1.06 -29.35 -25.31
CA ILE A 217 -2.40 -29.33 -25.91
C ILE A 217 -2.77 -30.78 -26.24
N THR A 218 -3.32 -31.51 -25.27
CA THR A 218 -3.67 -32.93 -25.46
C THR A 218 -4.89 -33.14 -26.35
N THR A 219 -5.75 -32.13 -26.53
CA THR A 219 -6.87 -32.18 -27.50
C THR A 219 -7.37 -30.77 -27.83
N THR A 220 -7.28 -30.35 -29.09
CA THR A 220 -8.19 -29.36 -29.67
C THR A 220 -9.22 -30.11 -30.52
N SER A 221 -10.39 -30.42 -29.95
CA SER A 221 -11.53 -30.80 -30.79
C SER A 221 -12.10 -29.52 -31.41
N ALA A 222 -11.49 -29.04 -32.48
CA ALA A 222 -12.16 -28.14 -33.41
C ALA A 222 -12.96 -29.01 -34.39
N THR A 223 -14.27 -29.11 -34.22
CA THR A 223 -15.14 -29.64 -35.28
C THR A 223 -15.27 -28.56 -36.35
N GLY A 224 -14.31 -28.51 -37.27
CA GLY A 224 -14.44 -27.73 -38.49
C GLY A 224 -15.25 -28.52 -39.51
N ASN A 225 -16.37 -27.97 -39.97
CA ASN A 225 -17.05 -28.47 -41.18
C ASN A 225 -16.31 -28.00 -42.45
N GLY A 226 -14.99 -28.18 -42.50
CA GLY A 226 -14.13 -27.68 -43.57
C GLY A 226 -12.71 -28.26 -43.52
N VAL A 227 -12.02 -28.23 -44.67
CA VAL A 227 -10.67 -28.76 -44.86
C VAL A 227 -9.66 -27.81 -44.22
N ILE A 228 -8.86 -28.30 -43.28
CA ILE A 228 -7.67 -27.59 -42.77
C ILE A 228 -6.51 -27.91 -43.72
N ALA A 229 -6.00 -26.90 -44.42
CA ALA A 229 -5.02 -27.07 -45.48
C ALA A 229 -3.56 -27.15 -44.99
N ASP A 230 -3.26 -26.72 -43.78
CA ASP A 230 -1.92 -26.73 -43.20
C ASP A 230 -1.98 -26.53 -41.67
N LEU A 231 -1.06 -27.15 -40.95
CA LEU A 231 -0.87 -26.99 -39.50
C LEU A 231 0.46 -26.30 -39.14
N GLY A 232 1.26 -25.88 -40.12
CA GLY A 232 2.41 -25.00 -39.92
C GLY A 232 3.50 -25.56 -39.00
N LEU A 233 3.65 -26.88 -38.91
CA LEU A 233 4.75 -27.52 -38.19
C LEU A 233 5.96 -27.61 -39.12
N SER A 234 7.03 -26.85 -38.82
CA SER A 234 8.37 -27.00 -39.43
C SER A 234 9.30 -27.83 -38.55
#